data_AF-A0A090U0Q8-F1
#
_entry.id   AF-A0A090U0Q8-F1
#
_cell.length_a   1.000
_cell.length_b   1.000
_cell.length_c   1.000
_cell.angle_alpha   90.00
_cell.angle_beta   90.00
_cell.angle_gamma   90.00
#
_symmetry.space_group_name_H-M   'P 1'
#
loop_
_entity.id
_entity.type
_entity.pdbx_description
1 polymer ?
#
loop_
_entity_poly.entity_id
_entity_poly.type
_entity_poly.pdbx_seq_one_letter_code
_entity_poly.pdbx_strand_id
1 'polypeptide(L)'
;MFLSEKPADDSEDEAIILPAIAEEKPDIASITDTNQKKQTFFDYLRPGVAIENARIEKERRRLLSIKQALDEQSLTSEQQATAKRLGKLYSLEPSEVNYEWVNAMLER
;
A
#
# COMPACT_ATOMS: atom_id res chain seq x y z
N MET A 1 37.83 -2.42 -25.82
CA MET A 1 37.68 -2.86 -24.42
C MET A 1 36.35 -2.31 -23.96
N PHE A 2 35.34 -3.18 -23.85
CA PHE A 2 33.95 -2.79 -23.66
C PHE A 2 33.76 -2.21 -22.26
N LEU A 3 33.27 -0.97 -22.21
CA LEU A 3 32.79 -0.31 -21.00
C LEU A 3 31.41 -0.91 -20.72
N SER A 4 31.33 -1.86 -19.78
CA SER A 4 30.04 -2.41 -19.38
C SER A 4 29.27 -1.33 -18.62
N GLU A 5 28.32 -0.70 -19.30
CA GLU A 5 27.22 0.01 -18.67
C GLU A 5 26.46 -1.02 -17.81
N LYS A 6 26.59 -0.85 -16.49
CA LYS A 6 25.70 -1.50 -15.52
C LYS A 6 24.28 -1.01 -15.85
N PRO A 7 23.31 -1.89 -16.14
CA PRO A 7 21.94 -1.44 -16.27
C PRO A 7 21.51 -0.84 -14.93
N ALA A 8 20.96 0.37 -14.99
CA ALA A 8 20.30 1.01 -13.88
C ALA A 8 19.20 0.05 -13.39
N ASP A 9 19.37 -0.40 -12.15
CA ASP A 9 18.37 -1.15 -11.42
C ASP A 9 17.26 -0.15 -11.06
N ASP A 10 16.19 -0.18 -11.84
CA ASP A 10 14.93 0.53 -11.64
C ASP A 10 14.30 0.09 -10.31
N SER A 11 14.69 0.74 -9.22
CA SER A 11 13.86 0.82 -8.02
C SER A 11 14.15 2.14 -7.32
N GLU A 12 13.75 3.24 -7.95
CA GLU A 12 13.45 4.45 -7.20
C GLU A 12 12.29 4.12 -6.27
N ASP A 13 12.61 3.72 -5.03
CA ASP A 13 11.70 3.87 -3.89
C ASP A 13 11.40 5.36 -3.77
N GLU A 14 10.45 5.84 -4.57
CA GLU A 14 9.91 7.18 -4.46
C GLU A 14 9.30 7.27 -3.07
N ALA A 15 10.06 7.86 -2.15
CA ALA A 15 9.67 7.95 -0.76
C ALA A 15 8.37 8.75 -0.70
N ILE A 16 7.25 8.04 -0.51
CA ILE A 16 5.93 8.68 -0.39
C ILE A 16 6.01 9.62 0.81
N ILE A 17 6.05 10.92 0.53
CA ILE A 17 6.04 11.95 1.57
C ILE A 17 4.65 11.94 2.19
N LEU A 18 4.56 11.39 3.41
CA LEU A 18 3.31 11.31 4.14
C LEU A 18 3.03 12.62 4.87
N PRO A 19 1.78 13.11 4.83
CA PRO A 19 1.38 14.26 5.63
C PRO A 19 1.39 13.92 7.12
N ALA A 20 1.73 14.90 7.97
CA ALA A 20 1.65 14.75 9.42
C ALA A 20 0.17 14.64 9.86
N ILE A 21 -0.07 13.78 10.86
CA ILE A 21 -1.40 13.65 11.49
C ILE A 21 -1.50 14.71 12.59
N ALA A 22 -2.62 15.43 12.64
CA ALA A 22 -2.93 16.30 13.76
C ALA A 22 -3.17 15.46 15.03
N GLU A 23 -2.41 15.73 16.10
CA GLU A 23 -2.51 14.98 17.36
C GLU A 23 -3.87 15.16 18.06
N GLU A 24 -4.48 16.34 17.91
CA GLU A 24 -5.76 16.66 18.53
C GLU A 24 -6.91 16.65 17.52
N LYS A 25 -8.00 15.98 17.89
CA LYS A 25 -9.25 16.00 17.13
C LYS A 25 -9.95 17.35 17.32
N PRO A 26 -10.29 18.07 16.23
CA PRO A 26 -11.02 19.34 16.35
C PRO A 26 -12.45 19.11 16.86
N ASP A 27 -12.96 20.05 17.65
CA ASP A 27 -14.38 20.09 18.05
C ASP A 27 -15.25 20.61 16.89
N ILE A 28 -15.46 19.75 15.90
CA ILE A 28 -16.25 20.06 14.70
C ILE A 28 -17.72 20.33 15.08
N ALA A 29 -18.19 19.87 16.24
CA ALA A 29 -19.58 20.01 16.66
C ALA A 29 -19.95 21.45 17.01
N SER A 30 -19.01 22.24 17.54
CA SER A 30 -19.22 23.65 17.91
C SER A 30 -19.16 24.63 16.72
N ILE A 31 -18.81 24.17 15.51
CA ILE A 31 -18.77 25.01 14.31
C ILE A 31 -20.18 25.16 13.72
N THR A 32 -20.71 26.39 13.73
CA THR A 32 -22.05 26.73 13.20
C THR A 32 -22.06 26.90 11.68
N ASP A 33 -21.03 27.54 11.11
CA ASP A 33 -20.94 27.73 9.66
C ASP A 33 -20.71 26.38 8.96
N THR A 34 -21.61 26.00 8.06
CA THR A 34 -21.58 24.67 7.43
C THR A 34 -20.40 24.51 6.48
N ASN A 35 -19.92 25.59 5.84
CA ASN A 35 -18.76 25.52 4.95
C ASN A 35 -17.49 25.32 5.77
N GLN A 36 -17.31 26.09 6.84
CA GLN A 36 -16.20 25.95 7.76
C GLN A 36 -16.19 24.56 8.41
N LYS A 37 -17.36 24.06 8.85
CA LYS A 37 -17.50 22.73 9.45
C LYS A 37 -17.02 21.62 8.52
N LYS A 38 -17.40 21.67 7.24
CA LYS A 38 -16.97 20.71 6.21
C LYS A 38 -15.47 20.81 5.95
N GLN A 39 -14.95 22.04 5.82
CA GLN A 39 -13.53 22.27 5.61
C GLN A 39 -12.71 21.65 6.74
N THR A 40 -13.01 21.97 8.00
CA THR A 40 -12.31 21.42 9.17
C THR A 40 -12.40 19.90 9.23
N PHE A 41 -13.55 19.31 8.91
CA PHE A 41 -13.71 17.86 8.85
C PHE A 41 -12.79 17.22 7.80
N PHE A 42 -12.77 17.74 6.57
CA PHE A 42 -11.93 17.18 5.50
C PHE A 42 -10.45 17.49 5.69
N ASP A 43 -10.09 18.64 6.24
CA ASP A 43 -8.71 18.97 6.62
C ASP A 43 -8.18 17.97 7.64
N TYR A 44 -9.00 17.58 8.62
CA TYR A 44 -8.63 16.59 9.62
C TYR A 44 -8.49 15.17 9.05
N LEU A 45 -9.36 14.75 8.11
CA LEU A 45 -9.31 13.40 7.55
C LEU A 45 -8.25 13.19 6.46
N ARG A 46 -7.98 14.21 5.64
CA ARG A 46 -7.11 14.10 4.47
C ARG A 46 -5.74 13.47 4.76
N PRO A 47 -5.02 13.85 5.84
CA PRO A 47 -3.75 13.24 6.17
C PRO A 47 -3.85 11.73 6.42
N GLY A 48 -4.85 11.29 7.19
CA GLY A 48 -5.08 9.87 7.47
C GLY A 48 -5.40 9.07 6.20
N VAL A 49 -6.23 9.63 5.31
CA VAL A 49 -6.56 9.01 4.01
C VAL A 49 -5.30 8.86 3.15
N ALA A 50 -4.43 9.87 3.10
CA ALA A 50 -3.19 9.80 2.33
C ALA A 50 -2.24 8.71 2.86
N ILE A 51 -2.13 8.56 4.19
CA ILE A 51 -1.34 7.51 4.83
C ILE A 51 -1.89 6.12 4.50
N GLU A 52 -3.20 5.96 4.56
CA GLU A 52 -3.85 4.69 4.25
C GLU A 52 -3.70 4.31 2.76
N ASN A 53 -3.85 5.29 1.86
CA ASN A 53 -3.59 5.07 0.44
C ASN A 53 -2.14 4.63 0.20
N ALA A 54 -1.16 5.26 0.86
CA ALA A 54 0.24 4.86 0.74
C ALA A 54 0.50 3.44 1.26
N ARG A 55 -0.19 3.04 2.34
CA ARG A 55 -0.14 1.66 2.86
C ARG A 55 -0.67 0.67 1.82
N ILE A 56 -1.83 0.95 1.23
CA ILE A 56 -2.46 0.12 0.19
C ILE A 56 -1.55 0.01 -1.03
N GLU A 57 -0.96 1.12 -1.49
CA GLU A 57 -0.02 1.11 -2.62
C GLU A 57 1.21 0.23 -2.36
N LYS A 58 1.76 0.27 -1.15
CA LYS A 58 2.87 -0.60 -0.75
C LYS A 58 2.46 -2.08 -0.76
N GLU A 59 1.23 -2.39 -0.34
CA GLU A 59 0.70 -3.76 -0.38
C GLU A 59 0.46 -4.23 -1.80
N ARG A 60 -0.08 -3.37 -2.67
CA ARG A 60 -0.26 -3.65 -4.10
C ARG A 60 1.05 -3.94 -4.79
N ARG A 61 2.10 -3.15 -4.55
CA ARG A 61 3.46 -3.41 -5.09
C ARG A 61 4.01 -4.77 -4.66
N ARG A 62 3.80 -5.17 -3.40
CA ARG A 62 4.19 -6.50 -2.91
C ARG A 62 3.43 -7.62 -3.63
N LEU A 63 2.12 -7.46 -3.83
CA LEU A 63 1.30 -8.44 -4.57
C LEU A 63 1.73 -8.56 -6.03
N LEU A 64 2.05 -7.44 -6.69
CA LEU A 64 2.57 -7.44 -8.05
C LEU A 64 3.95 -8.13 -8.15
N SER A 65 4.84 -7.87 -7.19
CA SER A 65 6.13 -8.58 -7.10
C SER A 65 5.94 -10.10 -6.90
N ILE A 66 4.97 -10.52 -6.07
CA ILE A 66 4.62 -11.93 -5.92
C ILE A 66 4.10 -12.49 -7.25
N LYS A 67 3.24 -11.76 -7.95
CA LYS A 67 2.73 -12.17 -9.26
C LYS A 67 3.87 -12.40 -10.25
N GLN A 68 4.83 -11.47 -10.33
CA GLN A 68 5.99 -11.60 -11.19
C GLN A 68 6.85 -12.82 -10.83
N ALA A 69 7.06 -13.08 -9.54
CA ALA A 69 7.79 -14.26 -9.10
C ALA A 69 7.07 -15.58 -9.43
N LEU A 70 5.74 -15.58 -9.53
CA LEU A 70 4.99 -16.72 -10.08
C LEU A 70 5.22 -16.88 -11.58
N ASP A 71 5.27 -15.77 -12.34
CA ASP A 71 5.53 -15.79 -13.79
C ASP A 71 6.94 -16.38 -14.07
N GLU A 72 7.91 -16.05 -13.23
CA GLU A 72 9.31 -16.50 -13.32
C GLU A 72 9.58 -17.85 -12.62
N GLN A 73 8.59 -18.44 -11.96
CA GLN A 73 8.74 -19.65 -11.11
C GLN A 73 9.83 -19.49 -10.04
N SER A 74 9.99 -18.27 -9.50
CA SER A 74 11.06 -17.84 -8.60
C SER A 74 10.56 -17.44 -7.21
N LEU A 75 9.36 -17.88 -6.82
CA LEU A 75 8.70 -17.47 -5.58
C LEU A 75 9.56 -17.77 -4.33
N THR A 76 9.92 -16.71 -3.60
CA THR A 76 10.79 -16.82 -2.42
C THR A 76 10.01 -17.14 -1.14
N SER A 77 10.70 -17.70 -0.13
CA SER A 77 10.11 -17.93 1.20
C SER A 77 9.63 -16.64 1.88
N GLU A 78 10.30 -15.51 1.62
CA GLU A 78 9.89 -14.20 2.13
C GLU A 78 8.57 -13.72 1.49
N GLN A 79 8.45 -13.90 0.17
CA GLN A 79 7.22 -13.62 -0.56
C GLN A 79 6.07 -14.51 -0.10
N GLN A 80 6.32 -15.80 0.16
CA GLN A 80 5.32 -16.72 0.73
C GLN A 80 4.88 -16.29 2.14
N ALA A 81 5.82 -15.86 3.00
CA ALA A 81 5.49 -15.35 4.33
C ALA A 81 4.69 -14.05 4.26
N THR A 82 5.06 -13.15 3.34
CA THR A 82 4.33 -11.91 3.06
C THR A 82 2.91 -12.20 2.58
N ALA A 83 2.75 -13.16 1.67
CA ALA A 83 1.46 -13.59 1.16
C ALA A 83 0.56 -14.13 2.28
N LYS A 84 1.08 -14.99 3.15
CA LYS A 84 0.32 -15.50 4.32
C LYS A 84 -0.12 -14.38 5.26
N ARG A 85 0.77 -13.42 5.54
CA ARG A 85 0.44 -12.27 6.40
C ARG A 85 -0.65 -11.40 5.79
N LEU A 86 -0.54 -11.07 4.50
CA LEU A 86 -1.56 -10.28 3.80
C LEU A 86 -2.88 -11.05 3.70
N GLY A 87 -2.84 -12.33 3.36
CA GLY A 87 -4.00 -13.20 3.34
C GLY A 87 -4.74 -13.18 4.68
N LYS A 88 -4.02 -13.32 5.80
CA LYS A 88 -4.64 -13.21 7.13
C LYS A 88 -5.30 -11.86 7.38
N LEU A 89 -4.64 -10.77 7.01
CA LEU A 89 -5.15 -9.40 7.19
C LEU A 89 -6.49 -9.19 6.45
N TYR A 90 -6.62 -9.74 5.25
CA TYR A 90 -7.81 -9.63 4.42
C TYR A 90 -8.75 -10.85 4.51
N SER A 91 -8.53 -11.75 5.48
CA SER A 91 -9.29 -13.00 5.65
C SER A 91 -9.33 -13.90 4.39
N LEU A 92 -8.25 -13.88 3.61
CA LEU A 92 -7.99 -14.68 2.42
C LEU A 92 -6.66 -15.42 2.56
N GLU A 93 -6.50 -16.25 3.59
CA GLU A 93 -5.26 -17.01 3.77
C GLU A 93 -5.06 -18.02 2.64
N PRO A 94 -3.91 -18.00 1.92
CA PRO A 94 -3.64 -18.95 0.86
C PRO A 94 -3.29 -20.33 1.43
N SER A 95 -3.92 -21.39 0.91
CA SER A 95 -3.37 -22.76 1.03
C SER A 95 -2.08 -22.90 0.21
N GLU A 96 -2.07 -22.30 -0.96
CA GLU A 96 -0.93 -22.13 -1.85
C GLU A 96 -0.96 -20.70 -2.45
N VAL A 97 0.22 -20.11 -2.65
CA VAL A 97 0.33 -18.80 -3.31
C VAL A 97 0.31 -19.04 -4.82
N ASN A 98 -0.81 -18.72 -5.47
CA ASN A 98 -1.02 -18.92 -6.91
C ASN A 98 -1.70 -17.70 -7.55
N TYR A 99 -1.88 -17.71 -8.87
CA TYR A 99 -2.48 -16.58 -9.61
C TYR A 99 -3.90 -16.26 -9.17
N GLU A 100 -4.71 -17.27 -8.87
CA GLU A 100 -6.09 -17.08 -8.41
C GLU A 100 -6.11 -16.28 -7.11
N TRP A 101 -5.28 -16.68 -6.14
CA TRP A 101 -5.14 -15.99 -4.88
C TRP A 101 -4.59 -14.57 -5.04
N VAL A 102 -3.54 -14.37 -5.85
CA VAL A 102 -2.96 -13.03 -6.07
C VAL A 102 -3.98 -12.09 -6.71
N ASN A 103 -4.74 -12.56 -7.70
CA ASN A 103 -5.78 -11.76 -8.35
C ASN A 103 -6.91 -11.41 -7.37
N ALA A 104 -7.38 -12.38 -6.58
CA ALA A 104 -8.39 -12.14 -5.55
C ALA A 104 -7.93 -11.11 -4.50
N MET A 105 -6.63 -11.06 -4.19
CA MET A 105 -6.04 -10.07 -3.29
C MET A 105 -5.92 -8.67 -3.92
N LEU A 106 -5.66 -8.58 -5.24
CA LEU A 106 -5.55 -7.30 -5.96
C LEU A 106 -6.89 -6.58 -6.15
N GLU A 107 -8.01 -7.26 -5.88
CA GLU A 107 -9.37 -6.75 -5.91
C GLU A 107 -9.91 -6.30 -4.53
N ARG A 108 -9.09 -6.42 -3.47
CA ARG A 108 -9.41 -5.94 -2.12
C ARG A 108 -8.93 -4.52 -1.89
#